data_AF-A0A9F2NPA8-F1
#
_entry.id   AF-A0A9F2NPA8-F1
#
_cell.length_a   1.000
_cell.length_b   1.000
_cell.length_c   1.000
_cell.angle_alpha   90.00
_cell.angle_beta   90.00
_cell.angle_gamma   90.00
#
_symmetry.space_group_name_H-M   'P 1'
#
loop_
_entity.id
_entity.type
_entity.pdbx_description
1 polymer ?
#
loop_
_entity_poly.entity_id
_entity_poly.type
_entity_poly.pdbx_seq_one_letter_code
_entity_poly.pdbx_strand_id
1 'polypeptide(L)'
;MNLLAGLEEFDPGSLKRSELVEVEGVPLLDTTAANQELLRSFKAQPDDLLICTYPKAGTTWVQEIVDMLQHRGDKQKCARAPMYERIPFIDLFPIKPIPSGLEMAEAMPSPRTLKSHLPVQLLPPSFWEQNCKIIYVARNVKDNMVSYFHFHRMNQGMPEPGNWDQFLENFLIGRITWGSWFDHVRGWWEAKDRHPILYLFYEDMKEDPAREIKKIAQFLGLELPNPLLKEIIEHTKFETMKDNPMANYCTLPAFIMDHNLSPFMRKGTVGDWKEHLTVAQSEKIDDLCSQLLAGSGLDFRMEL
;
A
#
# COMPACT_ATOMS: atom_id res chain seq x y z
N MET A 1 -21.32 4.67 -10.29
CA MET A 1 -20.36 4.60 -11.40
C MET A 1 -19.11 3.95 -10.84
N ASN A 2 -18.58 2.88 -11.46
CA ASN A 2 -17.33 2.26 -11.00
C ASN A 2 -16.11 3.01 -11.55
N LEU A 3 -14.92 2.71 -11.03
CA LEU A 3 -13.70 3.46 -11.34
C LEU A 3 -13.39 3.42 -12.84
N LEU A 4 -13.52 2.24 -13.46
CA LEU A 4 -13.27 2.07 -14.90
C LEU A 4 -14.24 2.88 -15.77
N ALA A 5 -15.53 2.96 -15.46
CA ALA A 5 -16.46 3.79 -16.23
C ALA A 5 -16.11 5.28 -16.14
N GLY A 6 -15.68 5.75 -14.95
CA GLY A 6 -15.20 7.13 -14.81
C GLY A 6 -13.92 7.42 -15.62
N LEU A 7 -13.11 6.39 -15.93
CA LEU A 7 -11.93 6.53 -16.77
C LEU A 7 -12.25 6.59 -18.27
N GLU A 8 -13.35 5.97 -18.72
CA GLU A 8 -13.79 6.04 -20.12
C GLU A 8 -14.26 7.46 -20.49
N GLU A 9 -14.82 8.19 -19.53
CA GLU A 9 -15.28 9.57 -19.70
C GLU A 9 -14.20 10.63 -19.38
N PHE A 10 -13.04 10.21 -18.88
CA PHE A 10 -11.97 11.10 -18.45
C PHE A 10 -11.16 11.62 -19.65
N ASP A 11 -10.97 12.94 -19.74
CA ASP A 11 -10.08 13.56 -20.75
C ASP A 11 -8.60 13.35 -20.36
N PRO A 12 -7.83 12.51 -21.08
CA PRO A 12 -6.43 12.26 -20.74
C PRO A 12 -5.55 13.51 -20.81
N GLY A 13 -5.91 14.50 -21.63
CA GLY A 13 -5.16 15.76 -21.76
C GLY A 13 -5.25 16.66 -20.52
N SER A 14 -6.22 16.40 -19.64
CA SER A 14 -6.40 17.12 -18.38
C SER A 14 -5.52 16.59 -17.23
N LEU A 15 -4.93 15.40 -17.37
CA LEU A 15 -4.11 14.81 -16.32
C LEU A 15 -2.78 15.57 -16.19
N LYS A 16 -2.49 15.98 -14.96
CA LYS A 16 -1.19 16.50 -14.55
C LYS A 16 -0.68 15.67 -13.39
N ARG A 17 0.64 15.55 -13.28
CA ARG A 17 1.26 15.01 -12.07
C ARG A 17 0.87 15.89 -10.89
N SER A 18 0.50 15.25 -9.78
CA SER A 18 0.13 15.94 -8.55
C SER A 18 1.31 16.72 -7.96
N GLU A 19 0.97 17.80 -7.29
CA GLU A 19 1.90 18.53 -6.41
C GLU A 19 1.81 18.00 -4.97
N LEU A 20 2.83 18.31 -4.17
CA LEU A 20 2.84 17.98 -2.74
C LEU A 20 2.32 19.17 -1.92
N VAL A 21 1.35 18.90 -1.06
CA VAL A 21 0.81 19.87 -0.09
C VAL A 21 0.97 19.30 1.32
N GLU A 22 1.51 20.11 2.23
CA GLU A 22 1.72 19.69 3.61
C GLU A 22 0.42 19.74 4.41
N VAL A 23 0.09 18.64 5.07
CA VAL A 23 -1.04 18.50 6.01
C VAL A 23 -0.50 17.95 7.32
N GLU A 24 -0.60 18.73 8.39
CA GLU A 24 -0.08 18.40 9.73
C GLU A 24 1.37 17.86 9.70
N GLY A 25 2.24 18.47 8.88
CA GLY A 25 3.65 18.09 8.73
C GLY A 25 3.91 16.92 7.79
N VAL A 26 2.89 16.40 7.09
CA VAL A 26 3.01 15.28 6.14
C VAL A 26 2.74 15.78 4.71
N PRO A 27 3.67 15.60 3.76
CA PRO A 27 3.40 15.88 2.35
C PRO A 27 2.38 14.87 1.79
N LEU A 28 1.24 15.36 1.31
CA LEU A 28 0.21 14.56 0.62
C LEU A 28 0.04 15.04 -0.83
N LEU A 29 -0.66 14.26 -1.64
CA LEU A 29 -1.11 14.73 -2.96
C LEU A 29 -2.03 15.93 -2.76
N ASP A 30 -1.89 16.94 -3.62
CA ASP A 30 -2.75 18.12 -3.71
C ASP A 30 -4.26 17.79 -3.60
N THR A 31 -4.74 16.78 -4.32
CA THR A 31 -6.15 16.36 -4.27
C THR A 31 -6.53 15.73 -2.93
N THR A 32 -5.65 14.93 -2.33
CA THR A 32 -5.87 14.36 -0.99
C THR A 32 -5.89 15.46 0.08
N ALA A 33 -4.95 16.41 0.01
CA ALA A 33 -4.89 17.54 0.93
C ALA A 33 -6.13 18.44 0.81
N ALA A 34 -6.59 18.72 -0.41
CA ALA A 34 -7.82 19.48 -0.64
C ALA A 34 -9.07 18.81 -0.06
N ASN A 35 -9.05 17.49 0.12
CA ASN A 35 -10.17 16.69 0.65
C ASN A 35 -9.89 16.16 2.08
N GLN A 36 -8.93 16.73 2.80
CA GLN A 36 -8.53 16.25 4.13
C GLN A 36 -9.68 16.21 5.15
N GLU A 37 -10.59 17.19 5.11
CA GLU A 37 -11.73 17.24 6.04
C GLU A 37 -12.74 16.12 5.74
N LEU A 38 -12.98 15.86 4.46
CA LEU A 38 -13.84 14.75 4.03
C LEU A 38 -13.24 13.41 4.48
N LEU A 39 -11.94 13.21 4.24
CA LEU A 39 -11.21 12.02 4.67
C LEU A 39 -11.24 11.85 6.20
N ARG A 40 -10.93 12.90 6.95
CA ARG A 40 -10.96 12.90 8.42
C ARG A 40 -12.36 12.60 8.97
N SER A 41 -13.40 13.03 8.27
CA SER A 41 -14.80 12.81 8.67
C SER A 41 -15.34 11.42 8.33
N PHE A 42 -14.60 10.62 7.55
CA PHE A 42 -15.03 9.28 7.13
C PHE A 42 -15.51 8.43 8.30
N LYS A 43 -16.59 7.67 8.09
CA LYS A 43 -17.20 6.81 9.09
C LYS A 43 -16.84 5.35 8.84
N ALA A 44 -15.76 4.91 9.49
CA ALA A 44 -15.46 3.50 9.62
C ALA A 44 -16.60 2.78 10.37
N GLN A 45 -16.75 1.49 10.09
CA GLN A 45 -17.72 0.60 10.73
C GLN A 45 -16.98 -0.43 11.60
N PRO A 46 -17.59 -0.95 12.68
CA PRO A 46 -16.94 -1.88 13.59
C PRO A 46 -16.36 -3.14 12.94
N ASP A 47 -16.94 -3.57 11.82
CA ASP A 47 -16.54 -4.76 11.05
C ASP A 47 -15.66 -4.44 9.84
N ASP A 48 -15.22 -3.17 9.69
CA ASP A 48 -14.22 -2.82 8.69
C ASP A 48 -12.86 -3.43 9.02
N LEU A 49 -12.18 -3.87 7.96
CA LEU A 49 -10.77 -4.22 7.97
C LEU A 49 -9.98 -3.19 7.18
N LEU A 50 -9.00 -2.56 7.83
CA LEU A 50 -8.07 -1.67 7.15
C LEU A 50 -6.75 -2.39 6.83
N ILE A 51 -6.34 -2.35 5.58
CA ILE A 51 -4.98 -2.71 5.15
C ILE A 51 -4.21 -1.41 4.99
N CYS A 52 -3.26 -1.15 5.88
CA CYS A 52 -2.41 0.03 5.83
C CYS A 52 -0.95 -0.35 5.59
N THR A 53 -0.24 0.45 4.80
CA THR A 53 1.18 0.23 4.50
C THR A 53 1.81 1.57 4.17
N TYR A 54 3.10 1.76 4.43
CA TYR A 54 3.82 2.77 3.66
C TYR A 54 3.80 2.36 2.17
N PRO A 55 3.72 3.29 1.19
CA PRO A 55 3.69 2.93 -0.21
C PRO A 55 4.75 1.90 -0.60
N LYS A 56 4.39 0.93 -1.43
CA LYS A 56 5.29 -0.11 -1.97
C LYS A 56 5.82 -1.14 -0.97
N ALA A 57 5.18 -1.30 0.19
CA ALA A 57 5.52 -2.34 1.17
C ALA A 57 4.77 -3.68 0.98
N GLY A 58 4.08 -3.89 -0.15
CA GLY A 58 3.37 -5.16 -0.43
C GLY A 58 1.85 -5.10 -0.25
N THR A 59 1.25 -3.91 -0.30
CA THR A 59 -0.19 -3.69 -0.13
C THR A 59 -1.05 -4.59 -1.01
N THR A 60 -0.81 -4.61 -2.33
CA THR A 60 -1.56 -5.44 -3.28
C THR A 60 -1.44 -6.93 -2.96
N TRP A 61 -0.28 -7.36 -2.45
CA TRP A 61 -0.04 -8.75 -2.10
C TRP A 61 -0.88 -9.18 -0.90
N VAL A 62 -0.84 -8.39 0.19
CA VAL A 62 -1.66 -8.68 1.38
C VAL A 62 -3.16 -8.48 1.08
N GLN A 63 -3.53 -7.53 0.21
CA GLN A 63 -4.92 -7.37 -0.25
C GLN A 63 -5.44 -8.65 -0.93
N GLU A 64 -4.66 -9.26 -1.83
CA GLU A 64 -5.07 -10.51 -2.50
C GLU A 64 -5.12 -11.69 -1.53
N ILE A 65 -4.19 -11.78 -0.58
CA ILE A 65 -4.21 -12.80 0.49
C ILE A 65 -5.49 -12.66 1.32
N VAL A 66 -5.82 -11.45 1.76
CA VAL A 66 -7.01 -11.18 2.57
C VAL A 66 -8.29 -11.48 1.80
N ASP A 67 -8.40 -11.06 0.54
CA ASP A 67 -9.58 -11.33 -0.29
C ASP A 67 -9.77 -12.84 -0.52
N MET A 68 -8.69 -13.58 -0.77
CA MET A 68 -8.71 -15.04 -0.89
C MET A 68 -9.13 -15.72 0.42
N LEU A 69 -8.65 -15.25 1.58
CA LEU A 69 -9.05 -15.77 2.88
C LEU A 69 -10.55 -15.54 3.15
N GLN A 70 -11.02 -14.30 2.95
CA GLN A 70 -12.43 -13.93 3.16
C GLN A 70 -13.38 -14.71 2.24
N HIS A 71 -12.94 -15.06 1.04
CA HIS A 71 -13.70 -15.85 0.08
C HIS A 71 -13.38 -17.36 0.10
N ARG A 72 -12.66 -17.84 1.11
CA ARG A 72 -12.32 -19.27 1.29
C ARG A 72 -11.67 -19.91 0.05
N GLY A 73 -10.81 -19.16 -0.64
CA GLY A 73 -10.08 -19.60 -1.83
C GLY A 73 -10.86 -19.54 -3.13
N ASP A 74 -12.09 -19.02 -3.13
CA ASP A 74 -12.91 -18.87 -4.34
C ASP A 74 -12.30 -17.83 -5.30
N LYS A 75 -11.58 -18.34 -6.31
CA LYS A 75 -10.90 -17.53 -7.32
C LYS A 75 -11.86 -16.71 -8.18
N GLN A 76 -13.09 -17.19 -8.41
CA GLN A 76 -14.06 -16.44 -9.20
C GLN A 76 -14.51 -15.19 -8.44
N LYS A 77 -14.75 -15.32 -7.13
CA LYS A 77 -15.04 -14.17 -6.27
C LYS A 77 -13.86 -13.22 -6.16
N CYS A 78 -12.62 -13.72 -6.10
CA CYS A 78 -11.43 -12.87 -6.07
C CYS A 78 -11.13 -12.19 -7.42
N ALA A 79 -11.68 -12.72 -8.52
CA ALA A 79 -11.62 -12.13 -9.85
C ALA A 79 -12.85 -11.27 -10.22
N ARG A 80 -13.74 -10.96 -9.25
CA ARG A 80 -14.99 -10.19 -9.49
C ARG A 80 -14.77 -8.79 -10.08
N ALA A 81 -13.62 -8.19 -9.80
CA ALA A 81 -13.20 -6.88 -10.28
C ALA A 81 -11.69 -6.69 -10.05
N PRO A 82 -11.06 -5.67 -10.68
CA PRO A 82 -9.69 -5.29 -10.35
C PRO A 82 -9.51 -4.93 -8.88
N MET A 83 -8.29 -5.11 -8.36
CA MET A 83 -7.95 -4.92 -6.94
C MET A 83 -8.41 -3.58 -6.37
N TYR A 84 -8.23 -2.51 -7.14
CA TYR A 84 -8.61 -1.14 -6.73
C TYR A 84 -10.12 -0.91 -6.64
N GLU A 85 -10.95 -1.80 -7.20
CA GLU A 85 -12.41 -1.80 -7.01
C GLU A 85 -12.84 -2.75 -5.89
N ARG A 86 -12.16 -3.90 -5.74
CA ARG A 86 -12.44 -4.87 -4.67
C ARG A 86 -12.15 -4.31 -3.27
N ILE A 87 -11.05 -3.56 -3.15
CA ILE A 87 -10.54 -2.99 -1.90
C ILE A 87 -10.18 -1.52 -2.18
N PRO A 88 -11.12 -0.58 -2.00
CA PRO A 88 -10.92 0.83 -2.33
C PRO A 88 -9.79 1.49 -1.55
N PHE A 89 -9.10 2.42 -2.20
CA PHE A 89 -8.02 3.20 -1.60
C PHE A 89 -8.54 4.53 -1.07
N ILE A 90 -8.86 4.59 0.23
CA ILE A 90 -9.62 5.71 0.83
C ILE A 90 -8.89 7.06 0.79
N ASP A 91 -7.56 7.04 0.66
CA ASP A 91 -6.76 8.27 0.61
C ASP A 91 -6.79 8.95 -0.76
N LEU A 92 -7.29 8.26 -1.80
CA LEU A 92 -7.14 8.70 -3.19
C LEU A 92 -8.39 9.43 -3.69
N PHE A 93 -8.17 10.66 -4.12
CA PHE A 93 -9.17 11.55 -4.71
C PHE A 93 -8.77 11.89 -6.16
N PRO A 94 -9.15 11.05 -7.14
CA PRO A 94 -8.91 11.35 -8.54
C PRO A 94 -9.84 12.49 -9.02
N ILE A 95 -9.47 13.09 -10.14
CA ILE A 95 -10.28 14.13 -10.78
C ILE A 95 -11.58 13.48 -11.32
N LYS A 96 -12.70 14.17 -11.15
CA LYS A 96 -14.00 13.74 -11.67
C LYS A 96 -13.95 13.55 -13.20
N PRO A 97 -14.69 12.58 -13.76
CA PRO A 97 -15.78 11.79 -13.14
C PRO A 97 -15.34 10.51 -12.41
N ILE A 98 -14.03 10.27 -12.26
CA ILE A 98 -13.53 9.10 -11.54
C ILE A 98 -13.96 9.19 -10.05
N PRO A 99 -14.63 8.16 -9.48
CA PRO A 99 -14.97 8.15 -8.06
C PRO A 99 -13.72 8.04 -7.17
N SER A 100 -13.74 8.72 -6.04
CA SER A 100 -12.74 8.57 -4.99
C SER A 100 -12.86 7.23 -4.27
N GLY A 101 -11.79 6.79 -3.62
CA GLY A 101 -11.84 5.57 -2.82
C GLY A 101 -12.81 5.68 -1.64
N LEU A 102 -13.06 6.88 -1.11
CA LEU A 102 -14.11 7.11 -0.11
C LEU A 102 -15.51 6.87 -0.67
N GLU A 103 -15.83 7.46 -1.82
CA GLU A 103 -17.14 7.25 -2.46
C GLU A 103 -17.38 5.77 -2.77
N MET A 104 -16.32 5.06 -3.20
CA MET A 104 -16.37 3.61 -3.41
C MET A 104 -16.60 2.87 -2.09
N ALA A 105 -15.88 3.21 -1.02
CA ALA A 105 -16.02 2.59 0.30
C ALA A 105 -17.41 2.83 0.93
N GLU A 106 -18.02 4.00 0.72
CA GLU A 106 -19.36 4.32 1.20
C GLU A 106 -20.46 3.54 0.45
N ALA A 107 -20.23 3.23 -0.82
CA ALA A 107 -21.16 2.44 -1.64
C ALA A 107 -21.07 0.92 -1.39
N MET A 108 -20.04 0.45 -0.69
CA MET A 108 -19.84 -0.99 -0.42
C MET A 108 -20.69 -1.48 0.75
N PRO A 109 -21.27 -2.69 0.65
CA PRO A 109 -21.88 -3.36 1.79
C PRO A 109 -20.81 -3.83 2.78
N SER A 110 -21.17 -3.90 4.06
CA SER A 110 -20.34 -4.48 5.11
C SER A 110 -20.29 -6.02 5.02
N PRO A 111 -19.22 -6.66 5.52
CA PRO A 111 -17.99 -6.06 6.03
C PRO A 111 -17.11 -5.52 4.87
N ARG A 112 -16.46 -4.36 5.09
CA ARG A 112 -15.60 -3.74 4.07
C ARG A 112 -14.13 -4.01 4.37
N THR A 113 -13.37 -4.36 3.34
CA THR A 113 -11.91 -4.31 3.38
C THR A 113 -11.46 -3.06 2.64
N LEU A 114 -10.67 -2.22 3.30
CA LEU A 114 -10.25 -0.91 2.80
C LEU A 114 -8.72 -0.82 2.76
N LYS A 115 -8.18 -0.01 1.86
CA LYS A 115 -6.74 0.27 1.75
C LYS A 115 -6.46 1.70 2.17
N SER A 116 -5.35 1.92 2.89
CA SER A 116 -4.78 3.24 3.15
C SER A 116 -3.24 3.21 3.13
N HIS A 117 -2.65 4.38 2.93
CA HIS A 117 -1.24 4.70 3.10
C HIS A 117 -1.02 5.82 4.12
N LEU A 118 -2.06 6.25 4.85
CA LEU A 118 -1.93 7.35 5.81
C LEU A 118 -1.03 6.97 7.00
N PRO A 119 -0.18 7.90 7.46
CA PRO A 119 0.49 7.73 8.74
C PRO A 119 -0.55 7.80 9.88
N VAL A 120 -0.21 7.22 11.03
CA VAL A 120 -1.13 7.03 12.17
C VAL A 120 -1.87 8.32 12.58
N GLN A 121 -1.16 9.46 12.60
CA GLN A 121 -1.73 10.74 13.00
C GLN A 121 -2.79 11.29 12.04
N LEU A 122 -2.79 10.84 10.79
CA LEU A 122 -3.75 11.27 9.76
C LEU A 122 -4.86 10.26 9.51
N LEU A 123 -4.84 9.09 10.15
CA LEU A 123 -5.89 8.10 9.98
C LEU A 123 -7.24 8.66 10.49
N PRO A 124 -8.35 8.48 9.75
CA PRO A 124 -9.66 8.93 10.20
C PRO A 124 -9.98 8.44 11.63
N PRO A 125 -10.37 9.33 12.57
CA PRO A 125 -10.56 8.97 13.97
C PRO A 125 -11.53 7.81 14.21
N SER A 126 -12.51 7.65 13.31
CA SER A 126 -13.52 6.60 13.38
C SER A 126 -12.94 5.18 13.37
N PHE A 127 -11.79 4.92 12.72
CA PHE A 127 -11.15 3.60 12.80
C PHE A 127 -10.73 3.25 14.23
N TRP A 128 -10.20 4.24 14.96
CA TRP A 128 -9.83 4.08 16.37
C TRP A 128 -11.06 3.91 17.26
N GLU A 129 -12.06 4.78 17.07
CA GLU A 129 -13.31 4.80 17.85
C GLU A 129 -14.12 3.51 17.72
N GLN A 130 -14.18 2.94 16.50
CA GLN A 130 -14.91 1.71 16.21
C GLN A 130 -14.10 0.44 16.49
N ASN A 131 -12.85 0.57 16.95
CA ASN A 131 -11.96 -0.55 17.24
C ASN A 131 -11.77 -1.50 16.04
N CYS A 132 -11.67 -0.94 14.83
CA CYS A 132 -11.53 -1.69 13.59
C CYS A 132 -10.24 -2.52 13.59
N LYS A 133 -10.25 -3.70 12.97
CA LYS A 133 -9.00 -4.46 12.78
C LYS A 133 -8.15 -3.78 11.71
N ILE A 134 -6.84 -3.74 11.93
CA ILE A 134 -5.88 -3.19 10.98
C ILE A 134 -4.78 -4.23 10.70
N ILE A 135 -4.46 -4.45 9.43
CA ILE A 135 -3.26 -5.17 9.01
C ILE A 135 -2.27 -4.13 8.50
N TYR A 136 -1.12 -4.03 9.15
CA TYR A 136 -0.03 -3.18 8.73
C TYR A 136 1.09 -4.01 8.14
N VAL A 137 1.56 -3.68 6.92
CA VAL A 137 2.75 -4.33 6.34
C VAL A 137 3.87 -3.31 6.16
N ALA A 138 5.01 -3.60 6.77
CA ALA A 138 6.24 -2.86 6.61
C ALA A 138 7.19 -3.60 5.66
N ARG A 139 8.08 -2.86 5.01
CA ARG A 139 9.14 -3.40 4.14
C ARG A 139 10.40 -2.60 4.38
N ASN A 140 11.56 -3.25 4.29
CA ASN A 140 12.86 -2.61 4.48
C ASN A 140 12.99 -1.34 3.62
N VAL A 141 13.61 -0.32 4.19
CA VAL A 141 13.67 1.03 3.61
C VAL A 141 14.32 1.06 2.23
N LYS A 142 15.34 0.22 1.99
CA LYS A 142 16.14 0.24 0.76
C LYS A 142 15.34 -0.27 -0.44
N ASP A 143 14.73 -1.46 -0.32
CA ASP A 143 13.85 -1.97 -1.39
C ASP A 143 12.59 -1.13 -1.56
N ASN A 144 12.05 -0.61 -0.45
CA ASN A 144 10.86 0.22 -0.47
C ASN A 144 11.11 1.51 -1.28
N MET A 145 12.20 2.22 -1.02
CA MET A 145 12.63 3.41 -1.75
C MET A 145 12.84 3.14 -3.24
N VAL A 146 13.60 2.10 -3.60
CA VAL A 146 13.82 1.69 -5.00
C VAL A 146 12.50 1.40 -5.70
N SER A 147 11.62 0.63 -5.04
CA SER A 147 10.30 0.33 -5.59
C SER A 147 9.43 1.57 -5.75
N TYR A 148 9.61 2.58 -4.89
CA TYR A 148 8.82 3.80 -4.92
C TYR A 148 9.26 4.76 -6.01
N PHE A 149 10.56 4.85 -6.29
CA PHE A 149 11.11 5.58 -7.43
C PHE A 149 10.52 5.08 -8.76
N HIS A 150 10.60 3.76 -9.00
CA HIS A 150 10.05 3.16 -10.21
C HIS A 150 8.53 3.33 -10.32
N PHE A 151 7.82 3.35 -9.20
CA PHE A 151 6.39 3.61 -9.18
C PHE A 151 6.04 5.05 -9.55
N HIS A 152 6.79 6.04 -9.05
CA HIS A 152 6.59 7.44 -9.46
C HIS A 152 6.84 7.65 -10.95
N ARG A 153 7.84 6.96 -11.53
CA ARG A 153 8.13 7.03 -12.97
C ARG A 153 6.95 6.56 -13.83
N MET A 154 6.33 5.43 -13.46
CA MET A 154 5.23 4.86 -14.25
C MET A 154 3.86 5.46 -13.94
N ASN A 155 3.62 5.94 -12.71
CA ASN A 155 2.34 6.49 -12.29
C ASN A 155 2.29 8.01 -12.50
N GLN A 156 1.51 8.45 -13.49
CA GLN A 156 1.37 9.86 -13.86
C GLN A 156 0.51 10.66 -12.87
N GLY A 157 -0.15 10.01 -11.92
CA GLY A 157 -0.82 10.68 -10.80
C GLY A 157 0.11 11.01 -9.62
N MET A 158 1.37 10.56 -9.65
CA MET A 158 2.36 10.89 -8.62
C MET A 158 3.16 12.14 -9.00
N PRO A 159 3.74 12.87 -8.03
CA PRO A 159 4.70 13.93 -8.32
C PRO A 159 5.83 13.46 -9.23
N GLU A 160 6.45 14.38 -9.96
CA GLU A 160 7.58 14.07 -10.83
C GLU A 160 8.76 13.54 -9.98
N PRO A 161 9.27 12.31 -10.21
CA PRO A 161 10.33 11.74 -9.38
C PRO A 161 11.67 12.45 -9.50
N GLY A 162 11.92 13.17 -10.60
CA GLY A 162 13.26 13.66 -10.92
C GLY A 162 14.24 12.52 -11.22
N ASN A 163 15.53 12.77 -11.04
CA ASN A 163 16.53 11.73 -11.16
C ASN A 163 16.66 10.89 -9.86
N TRP A 164 17.41 9.80 -9.93
CA TRP A 164 17.58 8.86 -8.80
C TRP A 164 18.11 9.54 -7.53
N ASP A 165 19.15 10.36 -7.63
CA ASP A 165 19.79 10.99 -6.47
C ASP A 165 18.87 12.02 -5.81
N GLN A 166 18.14 12.80 -6.61
CA GLN A 166 17.11 13.72 -6.13
C GLN A 166 15.98 12.99 -5.40
N PHE A 167 15.49 11.89 -5.99
CA PHE A 167 14.45 11.07 -5.38
C PHE A 167 14.91 10.46 -4.06
N LEU A 168 16.13 9.92 -4.02
CA LEU A 168 16.73 9.34 -2.83
C LEU A 168 16.84 10.39 -1.72
N GLU A 169 17.36 11.58 -2.02
CA GLU A 169 17.46 12.65 -1.03
C GLU A 169 16.08 13.04 -0.47
N ASN A 170 15.10 13.28 -1.34
CA ASN A 170 13.74 13.61 -0.95
C ASN A 170 13.09 12.51 -0.10
N PHE A 171 13.30 11.23 -0.46
CA PHE A 171 12.81 10.09 0.31
C PHE A 171 13.40 10.07 1.72
N LEU A 172 14.72 10.22 1.86
CA LEU A 172 15.41 10.14 3.15
C LEU A 172 15.02 11.26 4.11
N ILE A 173 14.70 12.45 3.59
CA ILE A 173 14.24 13.59 4.40
C ILE A 173 12.71 13.67 4.52
N GLY A 174 11.98 12.67 4.00
CA GLY A 174 10.52 12.61 4.07
C GLY A 174 9.76 13.64 3.21
N ARG A 175 10.43 14.29 2.26
CA ARG A 175 9.81 15.19 1.26
C ARG A 175 9.26 14.41 0.06
N ILE A 176 8.43 13.44 0.37
CA ILE A 176 7.75 12.58 -0.60
C ILE A 176 6.33 12.34 -0.13
N THR A 177 5.44 11.96 -1.05
CA THR A 177 4.04 11.74 -0.70
C THR A 177 3.91 10.68 0.40
N TRP A 178 3.01 10.90 1.37
CA TRP A 178 2.83 10.14 2.62
C TRP A 178 4.00 10.27 3.63
N GLY A 179 4.97 11.14 3.34
CA GLY A 179 5.99 11.60 4.27
C GLY A 179 7.14 10.63 4.52
N SER A 180 7.73 10.75 5.71
CA SER A 180 8.90 9.99 6.15
C SER A 180 8.56 8.50 6.34
N TRP A 181 9.31 7.63 5.64
CA TRP A 181 9.21 6.18 5.86
C TRP A 181 9.48 5.81 7.32
N PHE A 182 10.47 6.45 7.95
CA PHE A 182 10.86 6.17 9.34
C PHE A 182 9.74 6.48 10.33
N ASP A 183 9.13 7.66 10.21
CA ASP A 183 8.04 8.07 11.09
C ASP A 183 6.80 7.20 10.85
N HIS A 184 6.54 6.84 9.59
CA HIS A 184 5.42 5.99 9.23
C HIS A 184 5.53 4.59 9.85
N VAL A 185 6.65 3.87 9.65
CA VAL A 185 6.80 2.51 10.18
C VAL A 185 6.83 2.49 11.71
N ARG A 186 7.43 3.52 12.34
CA ARG A 186 7.49 3.65 13.79
C ARG A 186 6.14 3.99 14.41
N GLY A 187 5.42 4.97 13.86
CA GLY A 187 4.12 5.37 14.38
C GLY A 187 3.15 4.17 14.40
N TRP A 188 3.09 3.40 13.31
CA TRP A 188 2.27 2.19 13.24
C TRP A 188 2.76 1.07 14.16
N TRP A 189 4.06 0.95 14.40
CA TRP A 189 4.63 -0.01 15.34
C TRP A 189 4.30 0.30 16.80
N GLU A 190 4.30 1.58 17.16
CA GLU A 190 3.91 2.06 18.49
C GLU A 190 2.39 2.00 18.71
N ALA A 191 1.59 2.15 17.64
CA ALA A 191 0.14 2.02 17.69
C ALA A 191 -0.31 0.57 17.95
N LYS A 192 0.45 -0.43 17.49
CA LYS A 192 0.06 -1.85 17.57
C LYS A 192 -0.18 -2.37 18.99
N ASP A 193 0.44 -1.74 19.99
CA ASP A 193 0.31 -2.14 21.39
C ASP A 193 -0.98 -1.57 22.04
N ARG A 194 -1.68 -0.67 21.34
CA ARG A 194 -2.87 0.05 21.84
C ARG A 194 -4.14 -0.18 21.01
N HIS A 195 -4.04 -0.90 19.91
CA HIS A 195 -5.13 -1.13 18.96
C HIS A 195 -4.97 -2.51 18.31
N PRO A 196 -6.04 -3.18 17.84
CA PRO A 196 -5.92 -4.44 17.11
C PRO A 196 -5.24 -4.25 15.75
N ILE A 197 -3.91 -4.22 15.76
CA ILE A 197 -3.06 -4.11 14.57
C ILE A 197 -2.22 -5.39 14.46
N LEU A 198 -2.38 -6.12 13.35
CA LEU A 198 -1.42 -7.14 12.94
C LEU A 198 -0.30 -6.48 12.15
N TYR A 199 0.88 -6.34 12.76
CA TYR A 199 2.07 -5.81 12.12
C TYR A 199 2.88 -6.93 11.47
N LEU A 200 3.08 -6.86 10.16
CA LEU A 200 3.80 -7.84 9.34
C LEU A 200 5.00 -7.19 8.65
N PHE A 201 5.98 -8.02 8.30
CA PHE A 201 7.13 -7.64 7.48
C PHE A 201 7.02 -8.32 6.12
N TYR A 202 7.23 -7.56 5.05
CA TYR A 202 7.26 -8.06 3.68
C TYR A 202 8.30 -9.17 3.53
N GLU A 203 9.43 -9.03 4.22
CA GLU A 203 10.52 -10.00 4.25
C GLU A 203 10.09 -11.33 4.85
N ASP A 204 9.34 -11.30 5.96
CA ASP A 204 8.78 -12.50 6.59
C ASP A 204 7.78 -13.19 5.65
N MET A 205 6.95 -12.41 4.95
CA MET A 205 5.99 -12.94 3.98
C MET A 205 6.70 -13.60 2.80
N LYS A 206 7.86 -13.07 2.38
CA LYS A 206 8.68 -13.62 1.30
C LYS A 206 9.41 -14.89 1.71
N GLU A 207 9.92 -14.95 2.93
CA GLU A 207 10.63 -16.10 3.48
C GLU A 207 9.69 -17.28 3.75
N ASP A 208 8.60 -17.04 4.48
CA ASP A 208 7.65 -18.08 4.87
C ASP A 208 6.21 -17.56 4.71
N PRO A 209 5.67 -17.56 3.47
CA PRO A 209 4.31 -17.12 3.22
C PRO A 209 3.28 -17.96 3.98
N ALA A 210 3.56 -19.25 4.25
CA ALA A 210 2.65 -20.11 4.97
C ALA A 210 2.46 -19.65 6.42
N ARG A 211 3.56 -19.27 7.10
CA ARG A 211 3.53 -18.71 8.46
C ARG A 211 2.76 -17.40 8.50
N GLU A 212 3.06 -16.47 7.60
CA GLU A 212 2.42 -15.14 7.63
C GLU A 212 0.93 -15.19 7.24
N ILE A 213 0.53 -16.02 6.27
CA ILE A 213 -0.89 -16.21 5.92
C ILE A 213 -1.67 -16.82 7.10
N LYS A 214 -1.07 -17.74 7.87
CA LYS A 214 -1.70 -18.27 9.10
C LYS A 214 -1.91 -17.19 10.16
N LYS A 215 -0.95 -16.28 10.35
CA LYS A 215 -1.13 -15.14 11.26
C LYS A 215 -2.29 -14.24 10.82
N ILE A 216 -2.39 -13.94 9.52
CA ILE A 216 -3.50 -13.16 8.97
C ILE A 216 -4.83 -13.86 9.22
N ALA A 217 -4.95 -15.15 8.87
CA ALA A 217 -6.18 -15.92 9.11
C ALA A 217 -6.57 -15.94 10.60
N GLN A 218 -5.61 -16.19 11.50
CA GLN A 218 -5.85 -16.17 12.94
C GLN A 218 -6.33 -14.79 13.41
N PHE A 219 -5.69 -13.72 12.95
CA PHE A 219 -6.08 -12.35 13.28
C PHE A 219 -7.48 -12.00 12.79
N LEU A 220 -7.86 -12.48 11.60
CA LEU A 220 -9.21 -12.32 11.05
C LEU A 220 -10.24 -13.25 11.70
N GLY A 221 -9.82 -14.26 12.46
CA GLY A 221 -10.72 -15.27 13.06
C GLY A 221 -11.25 -16.27 12.03
N LEU A 222 -10.48 -16.54 10.98
CA LEU A 222 -10.86 -17.43 9.87
C LEU A 222 -10.18 -18.79 10.01
N GLU A 223 -10.95 -19.85 9.76
CA GLU A 223 -10.40 -21.20 9.63
C GLU A 223 -9.58 -21.33 8.34
N LEU A 224 -8.40 -21.93 8.46
CA LEU A 224 -7.47 -22.09 7.34
C LEU A 224 -6.92 -23.52 7.30
N PRO A 225 -7.69 -24.47 6.72
CA PRO A 225 -7.21 -25.83 6.54
C PRO A 225 -6.05 -25.86 5.54
N ASN A 226 -5.13 -26.83 5.71
CA ASN A 226 -3.92 -26.94 4.90
C ASN A 226 -4.13 -26.92 3.37
N PRO A 227 -5.18 -27.54 2.79
CA PRO A 227 -5.44 -27.43 1.35
C PRO A 227 -5.72 -25.99 0.91
N LEU A 228 -6.53 -25.25 1.67
CA LEU A 228 -6.83 -23.85 1.39
C LEU A 228 -5.57 -22.99 1.51
N LEU A 229 -4.75 -23.20 2.54
CA LEU A 229 -3.47 -22.50 2.67
C LEU A 229 -2.57 -22.68 1.44
N LYS A 230 -2.43 -23.91 0.94
CA LYS A 230 -1.62 -24.19 -0.26
C LYS A 230 -2.17 -23.46 -1.49
N GLU A 231 -3.49 -23.42 -1.64
CA GLU A 231 -4.14 -22.71 -2.75
C GLU A 231 -3.90 -21.20 -2.68
N ILE A 232 -4.03 -20.59 -1.50
CA ILE A 232 -3.77 -19.16 -1.30
C ILE A 232 -2.30 -18.84 -1.59
N ILE A 233 -1.36 -19.66 -1.09
CA ILE A 233 0.06 -19.46 -1.38
C ILE A 233 0.31 -19.48 -2.89
N GLU A 234 -0.21 -20.47 -3.61
CA GLU A 234 0.01 -20.58 -5.05
C GLU A 234 -0.59 -19.40 -5.84
N HIS A 235 -1.82 -19.02 -5.49
CA HIS A 235 -2.53 -17.92 -6.15
C HIS A 235 -1.88 -16.55 -5.89
N THR A 236 -1.26 -16.38 -4.72
CA THR A 236 -0.65 -15.11 -4.30
C THR A 236 0.87 -15.07 -4.50
N LYS A 237 1.46 -16.05 -5.18
CA LYS A 237 2.87 -15.95 -5.62
C LYS A 237 3.03 -14.79 -6.59
N PHE A 238 4.22 -14.18 -6.57
CA PHE A 238 4.53 -13.03 -7.41
C PHE A 238 4.30 -13.30 -8.90
N GLU A 239 4.78 -14.43 -9.44
CA GLU A 239 4.59 -14.77 -10.86
C GLU A 239 3.10 -14.91 -11.21
N THR A 240 2.31 -15.59 -10.36
CA THR A 240 0.86 -15.71 -10.54
C THR A 240 0.16 -14.35 -10.54
N MET A 241 0.49 -13.49 -9.57
CA MET A 241 -0.11 -12.15 -9.46
C MET A 241 0.34 -11.19 -10.55
N LYS A 242 1.56 -11.35 -11.07
CA LYS A 242 2.11 -10.57 -12.17
C LYS A 242 1.30 -10.76 -13.45
N ASP A 243 0.83 -11.97 -13.70
CA ASP A 243 0.02 -12.31 -14.87
C ASP A 243 -1.49 -12.16 -14.63
N ASN A 244 -1.92 -11.87 -13.39
CA ASN A 244 -3.33 -11.68 -13.05
C ASN A 244 -3.80 -10.23 -13.33
N PRO A 245 -4.66 -10.00 -14.36
CA PRO A 245 -5.15 -8.65 -14.68
C PRO A 245 -5.97 -8.01 -13.56
N MET A 246 -6.54 -8.82 -12.66
CA MET A 246 -7.31 -8.32 -11.51
C MET A 246 -6.42 -7.88 -10.33
N ALA A 247 -5.09 -8.06 -10.43
CA ALA A 247 -4.14 -7.69 -9.38
C ALA A 247 -2.96 -6.86 -9.88
N ASN A 248 -2.55 -7.00 -11.15
CA ASN A 248 -1.33 -6.40 -11.68
C ASN A 248 -1.46 -4.94 -12.16
N TYR A 249 -2.66 -4.35 -12.07
CA TYR A 249 -2.97 -2.98 -12.50
C TYR A 249 -2.82 -2.72 -14.02
N CYS A 250 -2.76 -3.75 -14.88
CA CYS A 250 -2.70 -3.56 -16.33
C CYS A 250 -4.01 -3.05 -16.95
N THR A 251 -5.12 -3.12 -16.21
CA THR A 251 -6.43 -2.62 -16.61
C THR A 251 -6.57 -1.10 -16.50
N LEU A 252 -5.61 -0.43 -15.84
CA LEU A 252 -5.56 1.03 -15.84
C LEU A 252 -4.95 1.53 -17.16
N PRO A 253 -5.48 2.63 -17.74
CA PRO A 253 -4.91 3.23 -18.94
C PRO A 253 -3.45 3.70 -18.74
N ALA A 254 -2.67 3.67 -19.83
CA ALA A 254 -1.28 4.09 -19.82
C ALA A 254 -1.08 5.56 -19.41
N PHE A 255 -2.07 6.43 -19.65
CA PHE A 255 -2.00 7.81 -19.19
C PHE A 255 -2.04 7.92 -17.66
N ILE A 256 -2.51 6.91 -16.92
CA ILE A 256 -2.42 6.83 -15.45
C ILE A 256 -1.20 6.03 -15.02
N MET A 257 -1.06 4.81 -15.55
CA MET A 257 0.03 3.90 -15.22
C MET A 257 0.66 3.35 -16.50
N ASP A 258 1.81 3.91 -16.88
CA ASP A 258 2.55 3.47 -18.07
C ASP A 258 3.50 2.31 -17.70
N HIS A 259 3.00 1.08 -17.89
CA HIS A 259 3.77 -0.13 -17.61
C HIS A 259 4.98 -0.32 -18.54
N ASN A 260 5.12 0.44 -19.63
CA ASN A 260 6.34 0.43 -20.46
C ASN A 260 7.51 1.14 -19.78
N LEU A 261 7.24 2.14 -18.92
CA LEU A 261 8.29 2.82 -18.14
C LEU A 261 8.78 1.95 -16.98
N SER A 262 7.83 1.32 -16.29
CA SER A 262 8.08 0.28 -15.29
C SER A 262 6.79 -0.48 -15.02
N PRO A 263 6.78 -1.82 -15.06
CA PRO A 263 5.60 -2.58 -14.67
C PRO A 263 5.30 -2.39 -13.18
N PHE A 264 4.01 -2.41 -12.80
CA PHE A 264 3.60 -2.34 -11.40
C PHE A 264 4.11 -3.56 -10.60
N MET A 265 3.95 -4.75 -11.17
CA MET A 265 4.54 -6.00 -10.66
C MET A 265 6.00 -6.11 -11.14
N ARG A 266 6.89 -5.34 -10.51
CA ARG A 266 8.27 -5.11 -11.00
C ARG A 266 9.24 -6.28 -10.80
N LYS A 267 9.52 -6.63 -9.55
CA LYS A 267 10.51 -7.66 -9.17
C LYS A 267 10.02 -8.61 -8.08
N GLY A 268 9.35 -8.08 -7.04
CA GLY A 268 8.77 -8.92 -5.98
C GLY A 268 9.79 -9.68 -5.14
N THR A 269 11.01 -9.15 -4.99
CA THR A 269 12.13 -9.75 -4.26
C THR A 269 12.56 -8.88 -3.07
N VAL A 270 13.27 -9.49 -2.13
CA VAL A 270 14.01 -8.79 -1.07
C VAL A 270 15.47 -8.72 -1.51
N GLY A 271 16.10 -7.54 -1.44
CA GLY A 271 17.49 -7.32 -1.81
C GLY A 271 17.74 -6.75 -3.20
N ASP A 272 16.70 -6.42 -3.98
CA ASP A 272 16.87 -5.81 -5.32
C ASP A 272 17.59 -4.46 -5.25
N TRP A 273 17.51 -3.77 -4.09
CA TRP A 273 18.18 -2.51 -3.86
C TRP A 273 19.70 -2.51 -4.11
N LYS A 274 20.36 -3.67 -4.02
CA LYS A 274 21.81 -3.82 -4.27
C LYS A 274 22.19 -3.47 -5.71
N GLU A 275 21.25 -3.58 -6.65
CA GLU A 275 21.45 -3.24 -8.06
C GLU A 275 21.31 -1.74 -8.35
N HIS A 276 20.86 -0.93 -7.39
CA HIS A 276 20.55 0.49 -7.59
C HIS A 276 21.35 1.42 -6.68
N LEU A 277 21.60 1.00 -5.44
CA LEU A 277 22.31 1.82 -4.47
C LEU A 277 23.82 1.67 -4.64
N THR A 278 24.52 2.80 -4.69
CA THR A 278 25.97 2.82 -4.47
C THR A 278 26.28 2.42 -3.02
N VAL A 279 27.51 1.97 -2.77
CA VAL A 279 27.98 1.64 -1.41
C VAL A 279 27.77 2.83 -0.46
N ALA A 280 28.18 4.03 -0.87
CA ALA A 280 28.02 5.24 -0.05
C ALA A 280 26.55 5.59 0.25
N GLN A 281 25.64 5.39 -0.70
CA GLN A 281 24.21 5.58 -0.47
C GLN A 281 23.66 4.53 0.51
N SER A 282 24.09 3.27 0.38
CA SER A 282 23.70 2.19 1.30
C SER A 282 24.15 2.48 2.72
N GLU A 283 25.43 2.85 2.92
CA GLU A 283 26.00 3.19 4.23
C GLU A 283 25.27 4.37 4.89
N LYS A 284 24.98 5.43 4.12
CA LYS A 284 24.18 6.56 4.61
C LYS A 284 22.79 6.12 5.13
N ILE A 285 22.16 5.17 4.44
CA ILE A 285 20.85 4.65 4.85
C ILE A 285 20.97 3.80 6.12
N ASP A 286 22.04 3.00 6.24
CA ASP A 286 22.30 2.18 7.43
C ASP A 286 22.53 3.05 8.68
N ASP A 287 23.26 4.16 8.52
CA ASP A 287 23.44 5.16 9.58
C ASP A 287 22.11 5.79 10.01
N LEU A 288 21.26 6.19 9.04
CA LEU A 288 19.94 6.75 9.32
C LEU A 288 19.03 5.73 10.01
N CYS A 289 19.02 4.47 9.58
CA CYS A 289 18.29 3.41 10.25
C CYS A 289 18.74 3.25 11.71
N SER A 290 20.04 3.21 11.95
CA SER A 290 20.62 3.07 13.28
C SER A 290 20.25 4.24 14.19
N GLN A 291 20.15 5.46 13.65
CA GLN A 291 19.79 6.65 14.42
C GLN A 291 18.28 6.77 14.64
N LEU A 292 17.47 6.61 13.58
CA LEU A 292 16.05 6.94 13.58
C LEU A 292 15.16 5.78 14.07
N LEU A 293 15.62 4.53 13.97
CA LEU A 293 14.92 3.35 14.50
C LEU A 293 15.46 2.87 15.85
N ALA A 294 16.53 3.49 16.37
CA ALA A 294 17.09 3.16 17.68
C ALA A 294 16.02 3.13 18.77
N GLY A 295 16.02 2.05 19.56
CA GLY A 295 15.10 1.87 20.68
C GLY A 295 13.65 1.53 20.31
N SER A 296 13.28 1.50 19.03
CA SER A 296 11.91 1.16 18.61
C SER A 296 11.60 -0.35 18.70
N GLY A 297 12.62 -1.20 18.65
CA GLY A 297 12.47 -2.66 18.54
C GLY A 297 12.10 -3.14 17.14
N LEU A 298 12.01 -2.24 16.14
CA LEU A 298 11.88 -2.61 14.74
C LEU A 298 13.21 -3.18 14.24
N ASP A 299 13.13 -4.34 13.60
CA ASP A 299 14.28 -4.99 12.96
C ASP A 299 13.88 -5.39 11.53
N PHE A 300 14.55 -4.81 10.55
CA PHE A 300 14.26 -5.00 9.13
C PHE A 300 15.38 -5.79 8.47
N ARG A 301 15.01 -6.83 7.72
CA ARG A 301 15.96 -7.61 6.94
C ARG A 301 16.17 -6.97 5.57
N MET A 302 17.42 -6.73 5.21
CA MET A 302 17.76 -6.12 3.92
C MET A 302 17.88 -7.18 2.80
N GLU A 303 17.94 -8.46 3.15
CA GLU A 303 18.02 -9.62 2.26
C GLU A 303 17.49 -10.89 2.94
N LEU A 304 17.25 -11.94 2.15
CA LEU A 304 16.78 -13.26 2.59
C LEU A 304 17.74 -14.35 2.11
#